data_AF-A0A7S0P3K4-F1
#
_entry.id   AF-A0A7S0P3K4-F1
#
_cell.length_a   1.000
_cell.length_b   1.000
_cell.length_c   1.000
_cell.angle_alpha   90.00
_cell.angle_beta   90.00
_cell.angle_gamma   90.00
#
_symmetry.space_group_name_H-M   'P 1'
#
loop_
_entity.id
_entity.type
_entity.pdbx_description
1 polymer ?
#
loop_
_entity_poly.entity_id
_entity_poly.type
_entity_poly.pdbx_seq_one_letter_code
_entity_poly.pdbx_strand_id
1 'polypeptide(L)'
;ALALAARVVVTGSDAGGFVGWQPELASMNGEAPMGPAGFRQYCRTKALCHALTAALSDQLESAGSDAVACVWHPGAVDSQMGDQLAPGLARLGKPILRLCFRPPLTAAAI
;
A
#
# COMPACT_ATOMS: atom_id res chain seq x y z
N ALA A 1 -11.82 -0.68 32.49
CA ALA A 1 -10.79 -0.98 31.48
C ALA A 1 -10.81 0.17 30.47
N LEU A 2 -9.68 0.84 30.20
CA LEU A 2 -9.62 1.73 29.03
C LEU A 2 -9.87 0.84 27.81
N ALA A 3 -10.94 1.09 27.07
CA ALA A 3 -11.16 0.41 25.80
C ALA A 3 -10.01 0.82 24.87
N LEU A 4 -9.24 -0.15 24.39
CA LEU A 4 -8.24 0.08 23.36
C LEU A 4 -9.00 0.63 22.14
N ALA A 5 -8.69 1.86 21.74
CA ALA A 5 -9.28 2.48 20.57
C ALA A 5 -9.09 1.58 19.33
N ALA A 6 -10.15 1.44 18.53
CA ALA A 6 -10.10 0.65 17.32
C ALA A 6 -9.09 1.25 16.32
N ARG A 7 -8.37 0.39 15.60
CA ARG A 7 -7.38 0.83 14.60
C ARG A 7 -7.63 0.18 13.26
N VAL A 8 -7.62 0.98 12.21
CA VAL A 8 -7.68 0.54 10.82
C VAL A 8 -6.31 0.77 10.20
N VAL A 9 -5.58 -0.31 9.91
CA VAL A 9 -4.26 -0.25 9.26
C VAL A 9 -4.41 -0.70 7.81
N VAL A 10 -4.22 0.23 6.88
CA VAL A 10 -4.27 -0.05 5.44
C VAL A 10 -2.85 -0.33 4.94
N THR A 11 -2.67 -1.45 4.23
CA THR A 11 -1.36 -1.80 3.65
C THR A 11 -1.11 -0.99 2.38
N GLY A 12 -0.29 0.06 2.48
CA GLY A 12 0.18 0.92 1.39
C GLY A 12 1.37 0.36 0.62
N SER A 13 2.02 1.23 -0.18
CA SER A 13 3.24 0.96 -0.94
C SER A 13 3.83 2.26 -1.49
N ASP A 14 5.16 2.40 -1.46
CA ASP A 14 5.87 3.53 -2.07
C ASP A 14 5.67 3.60 -3.60
N ALA A 15 5.22 2.49 -4.21
CA ALA A 15 4.84 2.41 -5.61
C ALA A 15 3.82 3.50 -6.03
N GLY A 16 2.99 3.97 -5.08
CA GLY A 16 2.03 5.05 -5.31
C GLY A 16 2.66 6.36 -5.81
N GLY A 17 3.94 6.62 -5.49
CA GLY A 17 4.67 7.81 -5.94
C GLY A 17 5.31 7.70 -7.33
N PHE A 18 5.37 6.51 -7.92
CA PHE A 18 6.10 6.26 -9.18
C PHE A 18 5.29 6.54 -10.45
N VAL A 19 3.96 6.62 -10.33
CA VAL A 19 3.09 7.00 -11.44
C VAL A 19 2.46 8.33 -11.06
N GLY A 20 2.58 9.35 -11.92
CA GLY A 20 1.85 10.60 -11.72
C GLY A 20 0.38 10.27 -11.48
N TRP A 21 -0.10 10.54 -10.27
CA TRP A 21 -1.44 10.14 -9.86
C TRP A 21 -2.45 10.94 -10.67
N GLN A 22 -3.29 10.23 -11.42
CA GLN A 22 -4.50 10.77 -12.00
C GLN A 22 -5.64 9.79 -11.71
N PRO A 23 -6.68 10.19 -10.95
CA PRO A 23 -7.84 9.37 -10.72
C PRO A 23 -8.61 9.21 -12.03
N GLU A 24 -8.51 8.03 -12.63
CA GLU A 24 -9.24 7.67 -13.84
C GLU A 24 -10.30 6.65 -13.47
N LEU A 25 -11.48 7.13 -13.05
CA LEU A 25 -12.57 6.30 -12.53
C LEU A 25 -13.01 5.20 -13.52
N ALA A 26 -12.91 5.46 -14.82
CA ALA A 26 -13.25 4.50 -15.87
C ALA A 26 -12.32 3.27 -15.90
N SER A 27 -11.08 3.40 -15.41
CA SER A 27 -10.09 2.32 -15.37
C SER A 27 -9.90 1.68 -13.99
N MET A 28 -10.78 2.00 -13.03
CA MET A 28 -10.72 1.45 -11.67
C MET A 28 -11.34 0.06 -11.51
N ASN A 29 -12.13 -0.39 -12.48
CA ASN A 29 -12.77 -1.70 -12.46
C ASN A 29 -12.02 -2.71 -13.34
N GLY A 30 -11.95 -3.96 -12.87
CA GLY A 30 -11.23 -5.05 -13.53
C GLY A 30 -9.77 -5.17 -13.10
N GLU A 31 -9.13 -6.27 -13.47
CA GLU A 31 -7.72 -6.53 -13.19
C GLU A 31 -6.93 -6.47 -14.50
N ALA A 32 -6.05 -5.48 -14.63
CA ALA A 32 -5.08 -5.49 -15.71
C ALA A 32 -4.13 -6.68 -15.51
N PRO A 33 -3.72 -7.36 -16.59
CA PRO A 33 -2.79 -8.46 -16.50
C PRO A 33 -1.45 -7.98 -15.90
N MET A 34 -0.76 -8.93 -15.29
CA MET A 34 0.59 -8.73 -14.76
C MET A 34 1.53 -8.21 -15.88
N GLY A 35 2.15 -7.06 -15.66
CA GLY A 35 2.97 -6.34 -16.67
C GLY A 35 2.97 -4.82 -16.42
N PRO A 36 3.44 -3.99 -17.36
CA PRO A 36 3.49 -2.53 -17.18
C PRO A 36 2.11 -1.89 -16.89
N ALA A 37 1.04 -2.41 -17.49
CA ALA A 37 -0.32 -1.97 -17.23
C ALA A 37 -0.79 -2.36 -15.81
N GLY A 38 -0.59 -3.61 -15.41
CA GLY A 38 -0.86 -4.07 -14.04
C GLY A 38 -0.04 -3.34 -12.98
N PHE A 39 1.23 -3.03 -13.26
CA PHE A 39 2.07 -2.23 -12.36
C PHE A 39 1.52 -0.80 -12.20
N ARG A 40 1.12 -0.15 -13.31
CA ARG A 40 0.47 1.17 -13.24
C ARG A 40 -0.84 1.12 -12.45
N GLN A 41 -1.67 0.10 -12.65
CA GLN A 41 -2.89 -0.09 -11.87
C GLN A 41 -2.58 -0.30 -10.39
N TYR A 42 -1.60 -1.15 -10.06
CA TYR A 42 -1.12 -1.36 -8.68
C TYR A 42 -0.67 -0.06 -8.02
N CYS A 43 0.15 0.75 -8.70
CA CYS A 43 0.58 2.05 -8.18
C CYS A 43 -0.60 2.99 -7.93
N ARG A 44 -1.56 3.06 -8.87
CA ARG A 44 -2.80 3.84 -8.70
C ARG A 44 -3.61 3.37 -7.50
N THR A 45 -3.83 2.06 -7.36
CA THR A 45 -4.52 1.46 -6.21
C THR A 45 -3.85 1.81 -4.89
N LYS A 46 -2.51 1.77 -4.84
CA LYS A 46 -1.76 2.12 -3.62
C LYS A 46 -1.88 3.60 -3.28
N ALA A 47 -1.84 4.50 -4.26
CA ALA A 47 -2.15 5.91 -4.05
C ALA A 47 -3.58 6.13 -3.51
N LEU A 48 -4.56 5.39 -4.02
CA LEU A 48 -5.94 5.43 -3.51
C LEU A 48 -6.04 4.93 -2.06
N CYS A 49 -5.28 3.91 -1.65
CA CYS A 49 -5.23 3.49 -0.26
C CYS A 49 -4.79 4.63 0.68
N HIS A 50 -3.81 5.44 0.27
CA HIS A 50 -3.39 6.63 1.03
C HIS A 50 -4.51 7.67 1.10
N ALA A 51 -5.15 8.00 -0.03
CA ALA A 51 -6.24 8.97 -0.06
C ALA A 51 -7.47 8.52 0.74
N LEU A 52 -7.85 7.24 0.63
CA LEU A 52 -8.96 6.64 1.38
C LEU A 52 -8.71 6.71 2.89
N THR A 53 -7.49 6.41 3.33
CA THR A 53 -7.14 6.41 4.76
C THR A 53 -7.14 7.84 5.31
N ALA A 54 -6.66 8.82 4.54
CA ALA A 54 -6.76 10.23 4.93
C ALA A 54 -8.23 10.65 5.08
N ALA A 55 -9.08 10.36 4.09
CA ALA A 55 -10.51 10.68 4.15
C ALA A 55 -11.23 9.96 5.30
N LEU A 56 -10.86 8.71 5.60
CA LEU A 56 -11.39 7.98 6.76
C LEU A 56 -10.95 8.63 8.08
N SER A 57 -9.68 9.05 8.18
CA SER A 57 -9.17 9.74 9.37
C SER A 57 -9.96 11.02 9.64
N ASP A 58 -10.20 11.85 8.61
CA ASP A 58 -10.98 13.08 8.73
C ASP A 58 -12.42 12.79 9.19
N GLN A 59 -13.04 11.72 8.67
CA GLN A 59 -14.38 11.32 9.08
C GLN A 59 -14.43 10.85 10.54
N LEU A 60 -13.45 10.05 10.97
CA LEU A 60 -13.36 9.58 12.36
C LEU A 60 -13.20 10.76 13.33
N GLU A 61 -12.33 11.72 13.00
CA GLU A 61 -12.14 12.94 13.79
C GLU A 61 -13.43 13.76 13.87
N SER A 62 -14.09 13.99 12.72
CA SER A 62 -15.34 14.75 12.67
C SER A 62 -16.50 14.10 13.45
N ALA A 63 -16.47 12.77 13.59
CA ALA A 63 -17.44 12.00 14.35
C ALA A 63 -17.13 11.94 15.86
N GLY A 64 -16.01 12.52 16.31
CA GLY A 64 -15.53 12.41 17.69
C GLY A 64 -15.14 10.98 18.07
N SER A 65 -14.72 10.16 17.10
CA SER A 65 -14.30 8.79 17.35
C SER A 65 -12.85 8.75 17.84
N ASP A 66 -12.58 7.92 18.84
CA ASP A 66 -11.22 7.64 19.29
C ASP A 66 -10.46 6.69 18.32
N ALA A 67 -11.14 6.15 17.30
CA ALA A 67 -10.53 5.22 16.37
C ALA A 67 -9.49 5.90 15.46
N VAL A 68 -8.43 5.16 15.10
CA VAL A 68 -7.32 5.68 14.29
C VAL A 68 -7.25 4.93 12.96
N ALA A 69 -7.16 5.66 11.85
CA ALA A 69 -6.85 5.11 10.54
C ALA A 69 -5.42 5.49 10.13
N CYS A 70 -4.61 4.52 9.73
CA CYS A 70 -3.25 4.78 9.25
C CYS A 70 -2.88 3.91 8.04
N VAL A 71 -1.92 4.38 7.26
CA VAL A 71 -1.32 3.61 6.17
C VAL A 71 0.07 3.17 6.55
N TRP A 72 0.37 1.90 6.29
CA TRP A 72 1.69 1.32 6.50
C TRP A 72 2.17 0.63 5.23
N HIS A 73 3.42 0.86 4.83
CA HIS A 73 4.05 0.14 3.71
C HIS A 73 5.05 -0.90 4.24
N PRO A 74 4.99 -2.15 3.77
CA PRO A 74 5.87 -3.21 4.24
C PRO A 74 7.30 -3.14 3.68
N GLY A 75 7.58 -2.19 2.78
CA GLY A 75 8.73 -2.29 1.89
C GLY A 75 8.61 -3.49 0.94
N ALA A 76 9.73 -3.97 0.41
CA ALA A 76 9.76 -5.19 -0.37
C ALA A 76 9.59 -6.42 0.54
N VAL A 77 8.58 -7.23 0.24
CA VAL A 77 8.25 -8.45 0.99
C VAL A 77 8.69 -9.69 0.24
N ASP A 78 9.12 -10.70 0.99
CA ASP A 78 9.41 -12.03 0.44
C ASP A 78 8.10 -12.83 0.34
N SER A 79 7.26 -12.43 -0.61
CA SER A 79 6.00 -13.10 -0.92
C SER A 79 6.06 -13.69 -2.33
N GLN A 80 5.17 -14.62 -2.67
CA GLN A 80 5.12 -15.20 -4.02
C GLN A 80 4.66 -14.20 -5.11
N MET A 81 4.35 -12.96 -4.73
CA MET A 81 3.90 -11.91 -5.63
C MET A 81 5.00 -11.59 -6.66
N GLY A 82 4.68 -11.76 -7.95
CA GLY A 82 5.61 -11.51 -9.06
C GLY A 82 6.52 -12.69 -9.42
N ASP A 83 6.52 -13.79 -8.67
CA ASP A 83 7.38 -14.96 -8.97
C ASP A 83 7.03 -15.63 -10.30
N GLN A 84 5.76 -15.56 -10.69
CA GLN A 84 5.27 -16.11 -11.94
C GLN A 84 5.72 -15.33 -13.17
N LEU A 85 6.14 -14.05 -13.02
CA LEU A 85 6.57 -13.21 -14.13
C LEU A 85 8.03 -13.44 -14.53
N ALA A 86 8.90 -13.65 -13.54
CA ALA A 86 10.33 -13.83 -13.77
C ALA A 86 10.94 -14.62 -12.61
N PRO A 87 10.79 -15.95 -12.56
CA PRO A 87 11.21 -16.77 -11.42
C PRO A 87 12.71 -16.61 -11.08
N GLY A 88 13.55 -16.49 -12.10
CA GLY A 88 14.99 -16.27 -11.94
C GLY A 88 15.32 -14.86 -11.45
N LEU A 89 14.61 -13.85 -11.96
CA LEU A 89 14.81 -12.45 -11.55
C LEU A 89 14.25 -12.20 -10.15
N ALA A 90 13.18 -12.89 -9.75
CA ALA A 90 12.62 -12.80 -8.42
C ALA A 90 13.59 -13.30 -7.33
N ARG A 91 14.29 -14.43 -7.60
CA ARG A 91 15.30 -14.99 -6.67
C ARG A 91 16.45 -14.03 -6.38
N LEU A 92 16.86 -13.22 -7.35
CA LEU A 92 18.00 -12.30 -7.22
C LEU A 92 17.56 -10.85 -6.93
N GLY A 93 16.42 -10.43 -7.47
CA GLY A 93 15.90 -9.08 -7.39
C GLY A 93 15.21 -8.79 -6.05
N LYS A 94 14.46 -9.73 -5.48
CA LYS A 94 13.81 -9.51 -4.17
C LYS A 94 14.80 -9.19 -3.05
N PRO A 95 15.93 -9.90 -2.89
CA PRO A 95 16.95 -9.53 -1.91
C PRO A 95 17.46 -8.09 -2.06
N ILE A 96 17.68 -7.64 -3.31
CA ILE A 96 18.15 -6.28 -3.59
C ILE A 96 17.04 -5.26 -3.28
N LEU A 97 15.81 -5.52 -3.71
CA LEU A 97 14.66 -4.65 -3.44
C LEU A 97 14.40 -4.51 -1.93
N ARG A 98 14.64 -5.57 -1.13
CA ARG A 98 14.56 -5.52 0.34
C ARG A 98 15.56 -4.58 0.99
N LEU A 99 16.71 -4.33 0.35
CA LEU A 99 17.68 -3.37 0.84
C LEU A 99 17.25 -1.92 0.56
N CYS A 100 16.62 -1.69 -0.60
CA CYS A 100 16.21 -0.36 -1.07
C CYS A 100 14.84 0.08 -0.53
N PHE A 101 13.89 -0.84 -0.39
CA PHE A 101 12.52 -0.59 0.05
C PHE A 101 12.29 -1.27 1.39
N ARG A 102 12.67 -0.59 2.48
CA ARG A 102 12.50 -1.10 3.84
C ARG A 102 11.17 -0.60 4.42
N PRO A 103 10.51 -1.39 5.29
CA PRO A 103 9.43 -0.85 6.10
C PRO A 103 9.96 0.33 6.94
N PRO A 104 9.14 1.35 7.22
CA PRO A 104 9.55 2.45 8.06
C PRO A 104 9.82 1.90 9.47
N LEU A 105 10.83 2.43 10.15
CA LEU A 105 11.29 1.98 11.49
C LEU A 105 10.20 2.05 12.59
N THR A 106 9.03 2.59 12.28
CA THR A 106 7.87 2.74 13.16
C THR A 106 7.01 1.47 13.32
N ALA A 107 7.60 0.28 13.22
CA ALA A 107 6.94 -0.93 13.71
C ALA A 107 6.81 -0.95 15.26
N ALA A 108 7.52 -0.07 15.97
CA ALA A 108 7.46 0.06 17.43
C ALA A 108 6.38 1.03 17.95
N ALA A 109 5.62 1.70 17.08
CA ALA A 109 4.70 2.78 17.48
C ALA A 109 3.23 2.60 17.04
N ILE A 110 2.85 1.40 16.57
CA ILE A 110 1.44 1.02 16.44
C ILE A 110 1.08 0.20 17.67
#